data_AF-Q1MPD5-F1
#
_entry.id   AF-Q1MPD5-F1
#
_cell.length_a   1.000
_cell.length_b   1.000
_cell.length_c   1.000
_cell.angle_alpha   90.00
_cell.angle_beta   90.00
_cell.angle_gamma   90.00
#
_symmetry.space_group_name_H-M   'P 1'
#
loop_
_entity.id
_entity.type
_entity.pdbx_description
1 polymer ?
#
loop_
_entity_poly.entity_id
_entity_poly.type
_entity_poly.pdbx_seq_one_letter_code
_entity_poly.pdbx_strand_id
1 'polypeptide(L)'
;MVAEIVCISLGAPIGFLIRNHPRLIKTVDYSLIWSVRILLFLLGLSLGSNTTIIQQLDTLGIQAIIITFFCIAGSLIAAKLLSRFVHIIPENIQEHLKEHLK
;
A
#
# COMPACT_ATOMS: atom_id res chain seq x y z
N MET A 1 11.10 9.59 -13.64
CA MET A 1 12.17 9.34 -12.64
C MET A 1 12.48 10.56 -11.79
N VAL A 2 13.24 11.57 -12.25
CA VAL A 2 13.60 12.73 -11.38
C VAL A 2 12.36 13.49 -10.88
N ALA A 3 11.37 13.71 -11.73
CA ALA A 3 10.13 14.39 -11.34
C ALA A 3 9.34 13.66 -10.23
N GLU A 4 9.32 12.32 -10.26
CA GLU A 4 8.59 11.52 -9.26
C GLU A 4 9.26 11.61 -7.89
N ILE A 5 10.59 11.56 -7.87
CA ILE A 5 11.39 11.71 -6.65
C ILE A 5 11.17 13.12 -6.06
N VAL A 6 11.16 14.14 -6.90
CA VAL A 6 10.90 15.53 -6.48
C VAL A 6 9.50 15.66 -5.90
N CYS A 7 8.48 15.11 -6.54
CA CYS A 7 7.11 15.12 -6.03
C CYS A 7 6.99 14.45 -4.64
N ILE A 8 7.64 13.30 -4.43
CA ILE A 8 7.64 12.62 -3.13
C ILE A 8 8.35 13.48 -2.07
N SER A 9 9.51 14.05 -2.42
CA SER A 9 10.26 14.91 -1.50
C SER A 9 9.53 16.19 -1.11
N LEU A 10 8.72 16.75 -2.00
CA LEU A 10 7.90 17.94 -1.73
C LEU A 10 6.60 17.57 -0.99
N GLY A 11 6.04 16.39 -1.24
CA GLY A 11 4.86 15.89 -0.54
C GLY A 11 5.08 15.68 0.96
N ALA A 12 6.28 15.28 1.38
CA ALA A 12 6.62 15.06 2.80
C ALA A 12 6.52 16.33 3.68
N PRO A 13 7.15 17.48 3.35
CA PRO A 13 7.02 18.71 4.14
C PRO A 13 5.60 19.28 4.08
N ILE A 14 4.91 19.14 2.95
CA ILE A 14 3.51 19.55 2.80
C ILE A 14 2.61 18.70 3.72
N GLY A 15 2.82 17.39 3.78
CA GLY A 15 2.11 16.49 4.69
C GLY A 15 2.39 16.79 6.16
N PHE A 16 3.62 17.19 6.50
CA PHE A 16 3.99 17.61 7.86
C PHE A 16 3.28 18.90 8.28
N LEU A 17 3.16 19.88 7.38
CA LEU A 17 2.47 21.15 7.65
C LEU A 17 0.95 20.97 7.78
N ILE A 18 0.36 20.07 6.98
CA ILE A 18 -1.08 19.76 7.00
C ILE A 18 -1.48 18.89 8.21
N ARG A 19 -0.50 18.27 8.91
CA ARG A 19 -0.74 17.42 10.08
C ARG A 19 -1.53 18.10 11.20
N ASN A 20 -1.43 19.41 11.33
CA ASN A 20 -2.12 20.18 12.37
C ASN A 20 -3.63 20.35 12.11
N HIS A 21 -4.12 20.03 10.90
CA HIS A 21 -5.53 20.18 10.52
C HIS A 21 -6.20 18.83 10.23
N PRO A 22 -6.76 18.15 11.25
CA PRO A 22 -7.37 16.82 11.10
C PRO A 22 -8.56 16.79 10.11
N ARG A 23 -9.17 17.95 9.82
CA ARG A 23 -10.23 18.07 8.80
C ARG A 23 -9.70 17.84 7.38
N LEU A 24 -8.52 18.38 7.04
CA LEU A 24 -7.92 18.25 5.71
C LEU A 24 -7.49 16.81 5.46
N ILE A 25 -6.94 16.14 6.47
CA ILE A 25 -6.54 14.72 6.38
C ILE A 25 -7.77 13.85 6.07
N LYS A 26 -8.89 14.07 6.76
CA LYS A 26 -10.14 13.32 6.49
C LYS A 26 -10.68 13.58 5.09
N THR A 27 -10.61 14.82 4.59
CA THR A 27 -11.03 15.14 3.22
C THR A 27 -10.16 14.45 2.18
N VAL A 28 -8.83 14.44 2.38
CA VAL A 28 -7.89 13.76 1.47
C VAL A 28 -8.13 12.26 1.45
N ASP A 29 -8.29 11.63 2.61
CA ASP A 29 -8.57 10.20 2.71
C ASP A 29 -9.86 9.81 1.96
N TYR A 30 -10.92 10.61 2.14
CA TYR A 30 -12.17 10.41 1.41
C TYR A 30 -11.99 10.58 -0.11
N SER A 31 -11.21 11.58 -0.54
CA SER A 31 -10.86 11.77 -1.96
C SER A 31 -10.04 10.61 -2.52
N LEU A 32 -9.11 10.03 -1.76
CA LEU A 32 -8.33 8.87 -2.18
C LEU A 32 -9.22 7.65 -2.40
N ILE A 33 -10.11 7.38 -1.46
CA ILE A 33 -11.08 6.28 -1.56
C ILE A 33 -11.98 6.47 -2.79
N TRP A 34 -12.51 7.68 -3.01
CA TRP A 34 -13.28 7.99 -4.22
C TRP A 34 -12.47 7.81 -5.50
N SER A 35 -11.22 8.26 -5.51
CA SER A 35 -10.33 8.16 -6.66
C SER A 35 -10.03 6.69 -7.00
N VAL A 36 -9.65 5.87 -6.01
CA VAL A 36 -9.39 4.44 -6.23
C VAL A 36 -10.65 3.73 -6.72
N ARG A 37 -11.83 4.06 -6.20
CA ARG A 37 -13.10 3.49 -6.68
C ARG A 37 -13.36 3.82 -8.16
N ILE A 38 -13.18 5.08 -8.54
CA ILE A 38 -13.34 5.52 -9.93
C ILE A 38 -12.28 4.85 -10.81
N LEU A 39 -11.03 4.79 -10.35
CA LEU A 39 -9.93 4.17 -11.09
C LEU A 39 -10.16 2.67 -11.31
N LEU A 40 -10.58 1.94 -10.28
CA LEU A 40 -10.93 0.52 -10.40
C LEU A 40 -12.12 0.31 -11.33
N PHE A 41 -13.12 1.20 -11.29
CA PHE A 41 -14.24 1.15 -12.21
C PHE A 41 -13.81 1.38 -13.67
N LEU A 42 -12.99 2.41 -13.92
CA LEU A 42 -12.44 2.71 -15.25
C LEU A 42 -11.53 1.59 -15.74
N LEU A 43 -10.73 1.01 -14.85
CA LEU A 43 -9.91 -0.15 -15.14
C LEU A 43 -10.80 -1.32 -15.58
N GLY A 44 -11.84 -1.65 -14.82
CA GLY A 44 -12.80 -2.69 -15.18
C GLY A 44 -13.46 -2.45 -16.54
N LEU A 45 -13.89 -1.21 -16.82
CA LEU A 45 -14.43 -0.81 -18.12
C LEU A 45 -13.42 -0.96 -19.26
N SER A 46 -12.16 -0.57 -19.03
CA SER A 46 -11.09 -0.62 -20.03
C SER A 46 -10.69 -2.06 -20.36
N LEU A 47 -10.59 -2.91 -19.33
CA LEU A 47 -10.34 -4.35 -19.50
C LEU A 47 -11.55 -5.04 -20.14
N GLY A 48 -12.77 -4.58 -19.82
CA GLY A 48 -14.04 -5.12 -20.30
C GLY A 48 -14.41 -4.73 -21.74
N SER A 49 -13.93 -3.60 -22.24
CA SER A 49 -14.18 -3.16 -23.62
C SER A 49 -13.27 -3.84 -24.64
N ASN A 50 -12.16 -4.43 -24.19
CA ASN A 50 -11.16 -5.02 -25.07
C ASN A 50 -11.32 -6.55 -25.11
N THR A 51 -11.89 -7.05 -26.22
CA THR A 51 -12.17 -8.49 -26.40
C THR A 51 -10.90 -9.34 -26.32
N THR A 52 -9.75 -8.84 -26.78
CA THR A 52 -8.46 -9.53 -26.65
C THR A 52 -8.04 -9.69 -25.20
N ILE A 53 -8.20 -8.64 -24.38
CA ILE A 53 -7.87 -8.72 -22.96
C ILE A 53 -8.83 -9.66 -22.25
N ILE A 54 -10.14 -9.55 -22.47
CA ILE A 54 -11.14 -10.45 -21.89
C ILE A 54 -10.89 -11.93 -22.19
N GLN A 55 -10.51 -12.26 -23.43
CA GLN A 55 -10.20 -13.63 -23.80
C GLN A 55 -8.94 -14.15 -23.09
N GLN A 56 -8.01 -13.25 -22.76
CA GLN A 56 -6.81 -13.57 -21.98
C GLN A 56 -6.98 -13.35 -20.48
N LEU A 57 -8.12 -12.83 -20.01
CA LEU A 57 -8.38 -12.67 -18.58
C LEU A 57 -8.49 -14.02 -17.87
N ASP A 58 -8.86 -15.09 -18.57
CA ASP A 58 -8.87 -16.44 -17.99
C ASP A 58 -7.44 -16.87 -17.63
N THR A 59 -6.51 -16.77 -18.58
CA THR A 59 -5.10 -17.12 -18.37
C THR A 59 -4.38 -16.16 -17.43
N LEU A 60 -4.59 -14.85 -17.60
CA LEU A 60 -4.03 -13.81 -16.72
C LEU A 60 -4.62 -13.89 -15.31
N GLY A 61 -5.90 -14.23 -15.18
CA GLY A 61 -6.61 -14.37 -13.91
C GLY A 61 -6.06 -15.54 -13.10
N ILE A 62 -5.90 -16.71 -13.73
CA ILE A 62 -5.27 -17.88 -13.08
C ILE A 62 -3.83 -17.57 -12.67
N GLN A 63 -3.06 -16.92 -13.55
CA GLN A 63 -1.69 -16.50 -13.23
C GLN A 63 -1.66 -15.53 -12.04
N ALA A 64 -2.56 -14.54 -12.02
CA ALA A 64 -2.67 -13.57 -10.93
C ALA A 64 -3.03 -14.25 -9.61
N ILE A 65 -3.93 -15.23 -9.61
CA ILE A 65 -4.29 -16.01 -8.41
C ILE A 65 -3.06 -16.76 -7.87
N ILE A 66 -2.32 -17.46 -8.73
CA ILE A 66 -1.13 -18.22 -8.33
C ILE A 66 -0.06 -17.28 -7.75
N ILE A 67 0.22 -16.16 -8.43
CA ILE A 67 1.20 -15.16 -7.97
C ILE A 67 0.76 -14.55 -6.64
N THR A 68 -0.51 -14.17 -6.50
CA THR A 68 -1.05 -13.55 -5.28
C THR A 68 -0.96 -14.53 -4.11
N PHE A 69 -1.32 -15.80 -4.32
CA PHE A 69 -1.24 -16.82 -3.29
C PHE A 69 0.20 -17.04 -2.84
N PHE A 70 1.14 -17.16 -3.78
CA PHE A 70 2.55 -17.33 -3.48
C PHE A 70 3.17 -16.09 -2.81
N CYS A 71 2.74 -14.89 -3.21
CA CYS A 71 3.17 -13.62 -2.60
C CYS A 71 2.68 -13.50 -1.16
N ILE A 72 1.41 -13.81 -0.89
CA ILE A 72 0.85 -13.81 0.46
C ILE A 72 1.56 -14.86 1.33
N ALA A 73 1.70 -16.09 0.83
CA ALA A 73 2.41 -17.15 1.52
C ALA A 73 3.88 -16.77 1.81
N GLY A 74 4.58 -16.23 0.81
CA GLY A 74 5.96 -15.76 0.94
C GLY A 74 6.10 -14.61 1.94
N SER A 75 5.20 -13.63 1.92
CA SER A 75 5.16 -12.52 2.87
C SER A 75 4.92 -13.00 4.30
N LEU A 76 3.98 -13.94 4.52
CA LEU A 76 3.73 -14.53 5.83
C LEU A 76 4.93 -15.35 6.35
N ILE A 77 5.56 -16.16 5.49
CA ILE A 77 6.76 -16.92 5.83
C ILE A 77 7.91 -15.99 6.16
N ALA A 78 8.12 -14.93 5.37
CA ALA A 78 9.14 -13.93 5.61
C ALA A 78 8.90 -13.16 6.92
N ALA A 79 7.66 -12.76 7.20
CA ALA A 79 7.29 -12.13 8.46
C ALA A 79 7.53 -13.04 9.66
N LYS A 80 7.23 -14.35 9.54
CA LYS A 80 7.50 -15.36 10.58
C LYS A 80 8.99 -15.63 10.77
N LEU A 81 9.75 -15.61 9.69
CA LEU A 81 11.20 -15.77 9.75
C LEU A 81 11.82 -14.54 10.41
N LEU A 82 11.43 -13.35 9.96
CA LEU A 82 11.86 -12.08 10.54
C LEU A 82 11.46 -11.96 12.00
N SER A 83 10.25 -12.36 12.41
CA SER A 83 9.86 -12.34 13.83
C SER A 83 10.70 -13.30 14.67
N ARG A 84 11.09 -14.47 14.13
CA ARG A 84 12.03 -15.38 14.79
C ARG A 84 13.43 -14.79 14.91
N PHE A 85 13.92 -14.07 13.89
CA PHE A 85 15.20 -13.34 13.95
C PHE A 85 15.12 -12.11 14.87
N VAL A 86 14.01 -11.38 14.85
CA VAL A 86 13.72 -10.23 15.72
C VAL A 86 13.57 -10.67 17.16
N HIS A 87 13.08 -11.88 17.46
CA HIS A 87 13.09 -12.39 18.83
C HIS A 87 14.52 -12.63 19.38
N ILE A 88 15.53 -12.76 18.51
CA ILE A 88 16.95 -12.76 18.90
C ILE A 88 17.45 -11.32 19.17
N ILE A 89 16.72 -10.29 18.70
CA ILE A 89 16.91 -8.88 19.07
C ILE A 89 16.03 -8.59 20.30
N PRO A 90 16.60 -8.20 21.46
CA PRO A 90 15.80 -7.97 22.65
C PRO A 90 14.77 -6.86 22.42
N GLU A 91 13.54 -7.12 22.87
CA GLU A 91 12.36 -6.23 22.93
C GLU A 91 12.58 -5.00 23.86
N ASN A 92 13.82 -4.55 24.06
CA ASN A 92 14.18 -3.51 25.03
C ASN A 92 14.10 -2.07 24.47
N ILE A 93 13.57 -1.88 23.25
CA ILE A 93 13.44 -0.56 22.60
C ILE A 93 11.96 -0.14 22.44
N GLN A 94 11.01 -1.08 22.54
CA GLN A 94 9.58 -0.79 22.42
C GLN A 94 9.01 -0.12 23.69
N GLU A 95 9.53 -0.44 24.88
CA GLU A 95 9.13 0.18 26.15
C GLU A 95 9.65 1.63 26.29
N HIS A 96 10.88 1.90 25.86
CA HIS A 96 11.49 3.23 26.04
C HIS A 96 10.85 4.37 25.24
N LEU A 97 10.06 4.08 24.19
CA LEU A 97 9.33 5.10 23.42
C LEU A 97 7.93 5.40 23.99
N LYS A 98 7.40 4.57 24.88
CA LYS A 98 6.10 4.83 25.56
C LYS A 98 6.25 5.71 26.80
N GLU A 99 7.40 5.66 27.47
CA GLU A 99 7.64 6.43 28.71
C GLU A 99 7.93 7.91 28.42
N HIS A 100 8.55 8.24 27.29
CA HIS A 100 8.84 9.62 26.89
C HIS A 100 7.63 10.38 26.31
N LEU A 101 6.48 9.72 26.12
CA LEU A 101 5.22 10.32 25.62
C LEU A 101 4.14 10.37 26.72
N LYS A 102 4.52 10.28 27.99
CA LYS A 102 3.61 10.49 29.13
C LYS A 102 4.11 11.62 30.00
#